data_AF-A0A3C0ETH6-F1
#
_entry.id   AF-A0A3C0ETH6-F1
#
_cell.length_a   1.000
_cell.length_b   1.000
_cell.length_c   1.000
_cell.angle_alpha   90.00
_cell.angle_beta   90.00
_cell.angle_gamma   90.00
#
_symmetry.space_group_name_H-M   'P 1'
#
loop_
_entity.id
_entity.type
_entity.pdbx_description
1 polymer ?
#
loop_
_entity_poly.entity_id
_entity_poly.type
_entity_poly.pdbx_seq_one_letter_code
_entity_poly.pdbx_strand_id
1 'polypeptide(L)'
;MNQLSPTFPTACTRFTSGANAIALLVTVLVCLTQSLFAQESDDAPTLDTTPKPTSAEVSANLDWSGLGKIAVMQSGRLKPLDTVARSSMLMICGKQTVKVEGRPTHAMQWLMDVMCKPELADLYRVFLIHDPDIKALLKLGDEDKRWSFTELAPHLRLLAEQANQASDVQPHQRNRYQRAVLELYSHLNQYTMLKNAIAPEKSPDFGKELAQVQMFTEWLVNNTDKIDEDAIKQLNILKQHYEQLGSRSSIHFVPPIGDLPWQKIGEHMREVLAGLPMDPSVPLFAVIRQAYRQGDWQTVNQMIADHLQTPEQIKAEKVHSEAKFNRIALLVNAMPVYVLALVVTLLAMMLKKRWMLIAGVAITIIAVLMHSSGLGWRMWIEGRPPVINLYGSAVFIGWGATIMALILEKIYKNGLATIAACLIGFSTLIIAHHLSLSGDTIEPVRAVLNSNFWLGTHVIVVTLGYSAMFVAGAIAIIFVIRDVILRNLTTKTYASMGRMAYGIICFAMLFSFVGTVLGGIWADQSWGRFWGWD
;
A
#
# COMPACT_ATOMS: atom_id res chain seq x y z
N MET A 1 -42.48 61.12 40.66
CA MET A 1 -41.56 61.56 39.58
C MET A 1 -40.32 60.68 39.70
N ASN A 2 -39.87 59.87 38.75
CA ASN A 2 -40.34 59.46 37.42
C ASN A 2 -39.79 58.05 37.14
N GLN A 3 -40.46 57.36 36.22
CA GLN A 3 -40.22 56.00 35.74
C GLN A 3 -38.85 55.82 35.07
N LEU A 4 -38.34 54.58 35.00
CA LEU A 4 -38.22 53.80 33.74
C LEU A 4 -37.55 52.44 33.98
N SER A 5 -38.25 51.40 33.52
CA SER A 5 -37.80 50.01 33.33
C SER A 5 -36.82 49.86 32.17
N PRO A 6 -36.02 48.78 32.15
CA PRO A 6 -35.71 48.10 30.90
C PRO A 6 -36.27 46.67 30.94
N THR A 7 -37.33 46.47 30.17
CA THR A 7 -37.79 45.16 29.71
C THR A 7 -36.70 44.49 28.87
N PHE A 8 -36.11 43.41 29.35
CA PHE A 8 -35.38 42.47 28.51
C PHE A 8 -36.39 41.60 27.74
N PRO A 9 -36.35 41.54 26.40
CA PRO A 9 -37.22 40.64 25.66
C PRO A 9 -36.73 39.19 25.81
N THR A 10 -37.46 38.40 26.60
CA THR A 10 -37.47 36.93 26.61
C THR A 10 -38.02 36.37 25.29
N ALA A 11 -37.27 36.52 24.20
CA ALA A 11 -37.67 35.99 22.90
C ALA A 11 -36.46 35.67 22.01
N CYS A 12 -35.52 34.83 22.46
CA CYS A 12 -34.51 34.24 21.56
C CYS A 12 -33.81 32.98 22.11
N THR A 13 -34.53 32.09 22.79
CA THR A 13 -33.95 30.83 23.35
C THR A 13 -34.67 29.57 22.91
N ARG A 14 -35.27 29.57 21.71
CA ARG A 14 -35.73 28.33 21.07
C ARG A 14 -35.32 28.32 19.60
N PHE A 15 -34.67 27.22 19.20
CA PHE A 15 -34.01 26.93 17.92
C PHE A 15 -32.63 27.55 17.74
N THR A 16 -31.57 26.71 17.84
CA THR A 16 -30.40 26.64 16.90
C THR A 16 -29.14 25.94 17.44
N SER A 17 -29.08 25.35 18.65
CA SER A 17 -27.80 24.73 19.09
C SER A 17 -27.48 23.38 18.44
N GLY A 18 -28.47 22.53 18.14
CA GLY A 18 -28.24 21.18 17.63
C GLY A 18 -28.02 21.08 16.11
N ALA A 19 -28.71 21.90 15.32
CA ALA A 19 -28.58 21.88 13.86
C ALA A 19 -27.21 22.39 13.40
N ASN A 20 -26.68 23.42 14.07
CA ASN A 20 -25.39 24.01 13.74
C ASN A 20 -24.21 23.07 14.07
N ALA A 21 -24.30 22.31 15.17
CA ALA A 21 -23.27 21.32 15.53
C ALA A 21 -23.22 20.13 14.56
N ILE A 22 -24.38 19.64 14.12
CA ILE A 22 -24.45 18.55 13.13
C ILE A 22 -24.01 19.05 11.74
N ALA A 23 -24.42 20.26 11.35
CA ALA A 23 -23.95 20.87 10.10
C ALA A 23 -22.43 21.04 10.10
N LEU A 24 -21.84 21.53 11.20
CA LEU A 24 -20.39 21.66 11.35
C LEU A 24 -19.68 20.30 11.22
N LEU A 25 -20.19 19.26 11.86
CA LEU A 25 -19.61 17.91 11.78
C LEU A 25 -19.69 17.36 10.35
N VAL A 26 -20.82 17.54 9.66
CA VAL A 26 -21.00 17.16 8.25
C VAL A 26 -20.04 17.93 7.35
N THR A 27 -19.90 19.24 7.54
CA THR A 27 -18.96 20.07 6.77
C THR A 27 -17.52 19.60 6.99
N VAL A 28 -17.10 19.32 8.24
CA VAL A 28 -15.75 18.81 8.53
C VAL A 28 -15.51 17.46 7.86
N LEU A 29 -16.47 16.53 7.93
CA LEU A 29 -16.37 15.22 7.27
C LEU A 29 -16.33 15.33 5.73
N VAL A 30 -17.16 16.20 5.14
CA VAL A 30 -17.14 16.45 3.69
C VAL A 30 -15.84 17.10 3.26
N CYS A 31 -15.35 18.11 3.98
CA CYS A 31 -14.06 18.74 3.70
C CYS A 31 -12.89 17.76 3.84
N LEU A 32 -12.90 16.88 4.85
CA LEU A 32 -11.91 15.81 4.99
C LEU A 32 -11.94 14.87 3.78
N THR A 33 -13.12 14.43 3.34
CA THR A 33 -13.22 13.59 2.13
C THR A 33 -12.76 14.32 0.87
N GLN A 34 -13.13 15.59 0.69
CA GLN A 34 -12.69 16.39 -0.46
C GLN A 34 -11.18 16.60 -0.45
N SER A 35 -10.56 16.84 0.71
CA SER A 35 -9.11 16.97 0.83
C SER A 35 -8.37 15.66 0.53
N LEU A 36 -8.97 14.50 0.87
CA LEU A 36 -8.41 13.18 0.57
C LEU A 36 -8.50 12.84 -0.93
N PHE A 37 -9.52 13.33 -1.63
CA PHE A 37 -9.72 13.12 -3.06
C PHE A 37 -9.23 14.28 -3.94
N ALA A 38 -8.70 15.35 -3.34
CA ALA A 38 -8.13 16.48 -4.06
C ALA A 38 -6.80 16.04 -4.68
N GLN A 39 -6.78 15.81 -5.99
CA GLN A 39 -5.53 15.83 -6.75
C GLN A 39 -5.01 17.28 -6.75
N GLU A 40 -3.89 17.54 -6.06
CA GLU A 40 -3.13 18.79 -6.21
C GLU A 40 -2.88 19.04 -7.72
N SER A 41 -3.53 20.07 -8.26
CA SER A 41 -3.19 20.65 -9.55
C SER A 41 -2.01 21.60 -9.37
N ASP A 42 -0.79 21.06 -9.36
CA ASP A 42 0.41 21.90 -9.43
C ASP A 42 0.56 22.38 -10.89
N ASP A 43 0.39 23.69 -11.09
CA ASP A 43 0.67 24.44 -12.32
C ASP A 43 2.06 25.09 -12.22
N ALA A 44 2.97 24.80 -13.17
CA ALA A 44 4.16 25.62 -13.48
C ALA A 44 4.81 25.17 -14.82
N PRO A 45 5.66 25.98 -15.47
CA PRO A 45 5.59 26.31 -16.89
C PRO A 45 6.38 25.36 -17.80
N THR A 46 5.92 25.27 -19.04
CA THR A 46 6.56 24.59 -20.17
C THR A 46 7.77 25.35 -20.68
N LEU A 47 8.89 24.67 -20.94
CA LEU A 47 9.82 25.04 -22.01
C LEU A 47 10.74 23.88 -22.44
N ASP A 48 10.79 23.77 -23.77
CA ASP A 48 11.83 23.29 -24.68
C ASP A 48 11.91 21.81 -25.13
N THR A 49 12.41 21.69 -26.35
CA THR A 49 11.90 20.89 -27.46
C THR A 49 12.96 19.91 -27.93
N THR A 50 12.68 18.61 -27.79
CA THR A 50 13.29 17.57 -28.61
C THR A 50 12.19 16.55 -28.97
N PRO A 51 12.09 16.06 -30.21
CA PRO A 51 11.06 15.09 -30.58
C PRO A 51 11.46 13.72 -30.01
N LYS A 52 11.01 13.43 -28.79
CA LYS A 52 10.93 12.07 -28.24
C LYS A 52 9.50 11.56 -28.44
N PRO A 53 9.29 10.24 -28.66
CA PRO A 53 7.95 9.68 -28.80
C PRO A 53 7.09 10.13 -27.63
N THR A 54 5.96 10.75 -27.96
CA THR A 54 5.13 11.42 -26.96
C THR A 54 4.60 10.38 -25.99
N SER A 55 4.61 10.65 -24.68
CA SER A 55 4.04 9.72 -23.66
C SER A 55 2.58 9.27 -23.95
N ALA A 56 1.85 10.02 -24.78
CA ALA A 56 0.54 9.63 -25.32
C ALA A 56 0.63 8.45 -26.33
N GLU A 57 1.63 8.41 -27.19
CA GLU A 57 1.88 7.30 -28.14
C GLU A 57 2.34 6.03 -27.40
N VAL A 58 3.15 6.19 -26.34
CA VAL A 58 3.58 5.08 -25.47
C VAL A 58 2.38 4.50 -24.72
N SER A 59 1.49 5.36 -24.20
CA SER A 59 0.32 4.92 -23.45
C SER A 59 -0.73 4.20 -24.30
N ALA A 60 -0.87 4.55 -25.58
CA ALA A 60 -1.91 4.00 -26.44
C ALA A 60 -1.55 2.63 -27.05
N ASN A 61 -0.26 2.35 -27.26
CA ASN A 61 0.19 1.20 -28.05
C ASN A 61 0.76 0.04 -27.22
N LEU A 62 0.99 0.23 -25.93
CA LEU A 62 1.56 -0.80 -25.04
C LEU A 62 0.48 -1.47 -24.19
N ASP A 63 0.51 -2.81 -24.08
CA ASP A 63 -0.37 -3.57 -23.19
C ASP A 63 0.10 -3.49 -21.73
N TRP A 64 -0.21 -2.36 -21.08
CA TRP A 64 0.04 -2.16 -19.66
C TRP A 64 -0.65 -3.17 -18.75
N SER A 65 -1.81 -3.68 -19.17
CA SER A 65 -2.57 -4.66 -18.41
C SER A 65 -1.90 -6.03 -18.44
N GLY A 66 -1.40 -6.46 -19.61
CA GLY A 66 -0.59 -7.66 -19.74
C GLY A 66 0.71 -7.56 -18.95
N LEU A 67 1.45 -6.47 -19.13
CA LEU A 67 2.71 -6.24 -18.42
C LEU A 67 2.51 -6.24 -16.89
N GLY A 68 1.46 -5.57 -16.42
CA GLY A 68 1.13 -5.50 -15.00
C GLY A 68 0.75 -6.85 -14.38
N LYS A 69 0.35 -7.85 -15.18
CA LYS A 69 0.00 -9.20 -14.69
C LYS A 69 1.22 -10.08 -14.43
N ILE A 70 2.36 -9.81 -15.06
CA ILE A 70 3.56 -10.66 -14.95
C ILE A 70 3.87 -10.91 -13.47
N ALA A 71 3.85 -12.18 -13.07
CA ALA A 71 4.15 -12.60 -11.71
C ALA A 71 5.67 -12.56 -11.50
N VAL A 72 6.09 -11.86 -10.45
CA VAL A 72 7.49 -11.71 -10.05
C VAL A 72 7.60 -11.87 -8.54
N MET A 73 8.76 -12.31 -8.04
CA MET A 73 8.98 -12.35 -6.59
C MET A 73 9.76 -11.10 -6.13
N GLN A 74 9.22 -10.40 -5.13
CA GLN A 74 9.89 -9.28 -4.46
C GLN A 74 9.58 -9.33 -2.96
N SER A 75 10.60 -9.14 -2.14
CA SER A 75 10.50 -9.22 -0.67
C SER A 75 9.90 -10.55 -0.20
N GLY A 76 10.30 -11.67 -0.82
CA GLY A 76 9.87 -13.02 -0.41
C GLY A 76 8.42 -13.41 -0.75
N ARG A 77 7.70 -12.62 -1.56
CA ARG A 77 6.33 -12.92 -2.00
C ARG A 77 6.20 -12.79 -3.51
N LEU A 78 5.52 -13.76 -4.13
CA LEU A 78 5.08 -13.70 -5.52
C LEU A 78 3.93 -12.68 -5.63
N LYS A 79 4.07 -11.69 -6.51
CA LYS A 79 3.12 -10.60 -6.70
C LYS A 79 3.14 -10.11 -8.15
N PRO A 80 2.09 -9.45 -8.66
CA PRO A 80 2.11 -8.94 -10.02
C PRO A 80 3.07 -7.75 -10.12
N LEU A 81 3.65 -7.55 -11.30
CA LEU A 81 4.53 -6.41 -11.56
C LEU A 81 3.83 -5.06 -11.33
N ASP A 82 2.49 -4.99 -11.50
CA ASP A 82 1.66 -3.83 -11.10
C ASP A 82 1.78 -3.50 -9.60
N THR A 83 1.79 -4.50 -8.71
CA THR A 83 1.99 -4.27 -7.28
C THR A 83 3.39 -3.74 -7.00
N VAL A 84 4.43 -4.31 -7.64
CA VAL A 84 5.81 -3.83 -7.51
C VAL A 84 5.92 -2.37 -7.92
N ALA A 85 5.32 -2.01 -9.07
CA ALA A 85 5.32 -0.66 -9.60
C ALA A 85 4.63 0.32 -8.64
N ARG A 86 3.39 0.01 -8.23
CA ARG A 86 2.59 0.87 -7.36
C ARG A 86 3.22 1.08 -6.00
N SER A 87 3.69 0.02 -5.36
CA SER A 87 4.30 0.10 -4.03
C SER A 87 5.64 0.85 -4.08
N SER A 88 6.49 0.56 -5.07
CA SER A 88 7.77 1.25 -5.23
C SER A 88 7.59 2.73 -5.54
N MET A 89 6.66 3.08 -6.43
CA MET A 89 6.38 4.48 -6.75
C MET A 89 5.77 5.20 -5.54
N LEU A 90 4.87 4.56 -4.81
CA LEU A 90 4.25 5.15 -3.62
C LEU A 90 5.30 5.44 -2.53
N MET A 91 6.22 4.52 -2.27
CA MET A 91 7.31 4.73 -1.32
C MET A 91 8.23 5.88 -1.74
N ILE A 92 8.68 5.89 -3.00
CA ILE A 92 9.64 6.90 -3.48
C ILE A 92 8.99 8.29 -3.67
N CYS A 93 7.76 8.33 -4.21
CA CYS A 93 7.11 9.56 -4.67
C CYS A 93 6.03 10.10 -3.71
N GLY A 94 5.59 9.29 -2.75
CA GLY A 94 4.38 9.54 -1.94
C GLY A 94 3.07 9.45 -2.72
N LYS A 95 3.11 9.16 -4.03
CA LYS A 95 1.95 9.07 -4.93
C LYS A 95 2.16 7.94 -5.95
N GLN A 96 1.06 7.35 -6.44
CA GLN A 96 1.10 6.33 -7.51
C GLN A 96 1.03 6.91 -8.95
N THR A 97 1.07 8.24 -9.06
CA THR A 97 1.15 8.99 -10.33
C THR A 97 1.97 10.26 -10.08
N VAL A 98 2.86 10.62 -11.01
CA VAL A 98 3.62 11.88 -11.00
C VAL A 98 3.48 12.58 -12.34
N LYS A 99 3.65 13.91 -12.38
CA LYS A 99 3.74 14.63 -13.65
C LYS A 99 5.18 14.61 -14.13
N VAL A 100 5.43 14.08 -15.33
CA VAL A 100 6.70 14.18 -16.04
C VAL A 100 6.45 15.04 -17.27
N GLU A 101 7.20 16.14 -17.41
CA GLU A 101 7.04 17.10 -18.52
C GLU A 101 5.57 17.58 -18.68
N GLY A 102 4.89 17.82 -17.54
CA GLY A 102 3.50 18.26 -17.50
C GLY A 102 2.45 17.18 -17.73
N ARG A 103 2.85 15.91 -17.97
CA ARG A 103 1.93 14.80 -18.27
C ARG A 103 1.89 13.76 -17.16
N PRO A 104 0.72 13.15 -16.88
CA PRO A 104 0.62 12.11 -15.86
C PRO A 104 1.36 10.84 -16.30
N THR A 105 2.33 10.42 -15.50
CA THR A 105 3.03 9.14 -15.61
C THR A 105 2.57 8.23 -14.49
N HIS A 106 1.98 7.10 -14.84
CA HIS A 106 1.50 6.11 -13.89
C HIS A 106 2.61 5.14 -13.47
N ALA A 107 2.41 4.46 -12.34
CA ALA A 107 3.40 3.57 -11.74
C ALA A 107 4.05 2.54 -12.70
N MET A 108 3.26 1.86 -13.54
CA MET A 108 3.82 0.88 -14.48
C MET A 108 4.72 1.51 -15.53
N GLN A 109 4.35 2.67 -16.07
CA GLN A 109 5.19 3.39 -17.02
C GLN A 109 6.47 3.87 -16.36
N TRP A 110 6.36 4.46 -15.16
CA TRP A 110 7.52 4.87 -14.38
C TRP A 110 8.47 3.70 -14.10
N LEU A 111 7.96 2.54 -13.67
CA LEU A 111 8.80 1.37 -13.41
C LEU A 111 9.51 0.89 -14.69
N MET A 112 8.82 0.89 -15.83
CA MET A 112 9.43 0.52 -17.10
C MET A 112 10.49 1.53 -17.55
N ASP A 113 10.26 2.82 -17.37
CA ASP A 113 11.29 3.83 -17.61
C ASP A 113 12.50 3.59 -16.72
N VAL A 114 12.32 3.29 -15.43
CA VAL A 114 13.43 3.00 -14.50
C VAL A 114 14.22 1.76 -14.92
N MET A 115 13.56 0.66 -15.29
CA MET A 115 14.22 -0.60 -15.64
C MET A 115 14.82 -0.60 -17.05
N CYS A 116 14.20 0.13 -18.00
CA CYS A 116 14.55 0.07 -19.41
C CYS A 116 15.26 1.32 -19.94
N LYS A 117 14.97 2.50 -19.39
CA LYS A 117 15.56 3.80 -19.76
C LYS A 117 16.02 4.57 -18.50
N PRO A 118 16.90 3.99 -17.65
CA PRO A 118 17.33 4.62 -16.41
C PRO A 118 17.87 6.04 -16.61
N GLU A 119 18.56 6.30 -17.72
CA GLU A 119 19.08 7.61 -18.07
C GLU A 119 17.99 8.69 -18.27
N LEU A 120 16.79 8.28 -18.68
CA LEU A 120 15.63 9.15 -18.80
C LEU A 120 14.93 9.28 -17.45
N ALA A 121 14.70 8.15 -16.78
CA ALA A 121 14.02 8.10 -15.49
C ALA A 121 14.75 8.90 -14.40
N ASP A 122 16.09 8.96 -14.47
CA ASP A 122 16.92 9.71 -13.53
C ASP A 122 16.64 11.21 -13.53
N LEU A 123 16.07 11.75 -14.62
CA LEU A 123 15.66 13.15 -14.76
C LEU A 123 14.29 13.42 -14.11
N TYR A 124 13.52 12.38 -13.80
CA TYR A 124 12.18 12.54 -13.25
C TYR A 124 12.28 13.01 -11.80
N ARG A 125 11.65 14.15 -11.46
CA ARG A 125 11.60 14.67 -10.10
C ARG A 125 10.61 13.88 -9.25
N VAL A 126 11.04 12.69 -8.81
CA VAL A 126 10.21 11.71 -8.11
C VAL A 126 10.50 11.62 -6.62
N PHE A 127 11.69 12.00 -6.15
CA PHE A 127 12.06 11.87 -4.74
C PHE A 127 11.47 13.00 -3.92
N LEU A 128 10.56 12.67 -3.01
CA LEU A 128 9.94 13.61 -2.09
C LEU A 128 10.88 13.90 -0.91
N ILE A 129 11.24 15.18 -0.70
CA ILE A 129 12.06 15.60 0.45
C ILE A 129 11.39 16.79 1.14
N HIS A 130 10.86 16.54 2.33
CA HIS A 130 10.18 17.56 3.14
C HIS A 130 11.03 18.10 4.28
N ASP A 131 12.05 17.35 4.70
CA ASP A 131 12.83 17.71 5.87
C ASP A 131 13.80 18.88 5.56
N PRO A 132 13.68 20.02 6.25
CA PRO A 132 14.49 21.21 5.97
C PRO A 132 15.97 20.99 6.27
N ASP A 133 16.31 20.11 7.21
CA ASP A 133 17.71 19.83 7.56
C ASP A 133 18.37 19.02 6.44
N ILE A 134 17.63 18.11 5.80
CA ILE A 134 18.10 17.41 4.59
C ILE A 134 18.25 18.39 3.42
N LYS A 135 17.27 19.29 3.20
CA LYS A 135 17.39 20.31 2.14
C LYS A 135 18.64 21.17 2.34
N ALA A 136 18.88 21.63 3.57
CA ALA A 136 20.06 22.42 3.92
C ALA A 136 21.37 21.64 3.72
N LEU A 137 21.42 20.37 4.16
CA LEU A 137 22.57 19.48 3.98
C LEU A 137 22.92 19.31 2.49
N LEU A 138 21.90 19.11 1.66
CA LEU A 138 22.03 18.86 0.23
C LEU A 138 22.09 20.13 -0.61
N LYS A 139 21.97 21.32 0.01
CA LYS A 139 21.90 22.62 -0.65
C LYS A 139 20.78 22.69 -1.70
N LEU A 140 19.64 22.10 -1.39
CA LEU A 140 18.44 22.10 -2.22
C LEU A 140 17.58 23.35 -1.94
N GLY A 141 16.86 23.82 -2.96
CA GLY A 141 15.93 24.96 -2.81
C GLY A 141 14.71 24.64 -1.95
N ASP A 142 14.13 25.69 -1.34
CA ASP A 142 13.00 25.54 -0.43
C ASP A 142 11.64 25.38 -1.13
N GLU A 143 11.48 25.97 -2.32
CA GLU A 143 10.23 26.00 -3.10
C GLU A 143 9.81 24.61 -3.63
N ASP A 144 10.79 23.83 -4.08
CA ASP A 144 10.52 22.51 -4.64
C ASP A 144 10.25 21.48 -3.54
N LYS A 145 9.33 20.55 -3.81
CA LYS A 145 9.05 19.38 -2.94
C LYS A 145 9.67 18.09 -3.47
N ARG A 146 10.12 18.06 -4.73
CA ARG A 146 10.61 16.85 -5.39
C ARG A 146 11.90 17.10 -6.17
N TRP A 147 12.78 16.11 -6.13
CA TRP A 147 14.07 16.12 -6.84
C TRP A 147 14.24 14.85 -7.65
N SER A 148 15.08 14.97 -8.67
CA SER A 148 15.45 13.88 -9.57
C SER A 148 16.63 13.09 -9.03
N PHE A 149 16.83 11.86 -9.51
CA PHE A 149 18.01 11.09 -9.14
C PHE A 149 19.29 11.81 -9.57
N THR A 150 19.28 12.45 -10.74
CA THR A 150 20.41 13.23 -11.26
C THR A 150 20.81 14.38 -10.32
N GLU A 151 19.83 15.10 -9.76
CA GLU A 151 20.09 16.16 -8.77
C GLU A 151 20.68 15.62 -7.46
N LEU A 152 20.28 14.42 -7.04
CA LEU A 152 20.72 13.81 -5.78
C LEU A 152 22.02 12.99 -5.91
N ALA A 153 22.36 12.55 -7.12
CA ALA A 153 23.50 11.69 -7.41
C ALA A 153 24.85 12.20 -6.84
N PRO A 154 25.19 13.51 -6.92
CA PRO A 154 26.43 14.04 -6.34
C PRO A 154 26.51 13.90 -4.81
N HIS A 155 25.36 13.77 -4.15
CA HIS A 155 25.26 13.72 -2.69
C HIS A 155 25.06 12.32 -2.12
N LEU A 156 25.01 11.27 -2.95
CA LEU A 156 24.74 9.90 -2.50
C LEU A 156 25.72 9.41 -1.43
N ARG A 157 27.01 9.75 -1.56
CA ARG A 157 28.02 9.39 -0.56
C ARG A 157 27.75 10.05 0.80
N LEU A 158 27.42 11.34 0.79
CA LEU A 158 27.10 12.08 2.01
C LEU A 158 25.83 11.51 2.67
N LEU A 159 24.80 11.21 1.88
CA LEU A 159 23.58 10.60 2.37
C LEU A 159 23.83 9.21 2.97
N ALA A 160 24.68 8.39 2.33
CA ALA A 160 25.08 7.09 2.86
C ALA A 160 25.81 7.22 4.21
N GLU A 161 26.74 8.17 4.33
CA GLU A 161 27.46 8.44 5.58
C GLU A 161 26.50 8.87 6.71
N GLN A 162 25.56 9.76 6.42
CA GLN A 162 24.54 10.20 7.38
C GLN A 162 23.56 9.08 7.76
N ALA A 163 23.14 8.27 6.78
CA ALA A 163 22.27 7.12 7.02
C ALA A 163 22.95 6.06 7.88
N ASN A 164 24.24 5.77 7.65
CA ASN A 164 24.99 4.83 8.48
C ASN A 164 25.05 5.31 9.94
N GLN A 165 25.38 6.58 10.18
CA GLN A 165 25.36 7.17 11.54
C GLN A 165 23.99 7.11 12.19
N ALA A 166 22.92 7.37 11.43
CA ALA A 166 21.55 7.28 11.92
C ALA A 166 21.11 5.83 12.21
N SER A 167 21.69 4.86 11.51
CA SER A 167 21.36 3.43 11.66
C SER A 167 21.85 2.85 12.99
N ASP A 168 22.96 3.37 13.53
CA ASP A 168 23.54 2.99 14.83
C ASP A 168 22.66 3.38 16.02
N VAL A 169 21.75 4.34 15.82
CA VAL A 169 20.79 4.78 16.84
C VAL A 169 19.57 3.87 16.85
N GLN A 170 19.12 3.48 18.04
CA GLN A 170 17.93 2.63 18.19
C GLN A 170 16.67 3.33 17.63
N PRO A 171 15.76 2.61 16.93
CA PRO A 171 14.63 3.21 16.22
C PRO A 171 13.77 4.20 17.04
N HIS A 172 13.50 3.90 18.31
CA HIS A 172 12.68 4.76 19.18
C HIS A 172 13.41 6.00 19.70
N GLN A 173 14.74 6.05 19.56
CA GLN A 173 15.59 7.17 19.98
C GLN A 173 15.94 8.10 18.80
N ARG A 174 15.60 7.71 17.56
CA ARG A 174 15.92 8.49 16.36
C ARG A 174 15.13 9.79 16.31
N ASN A 175 15.87 10.90 16.17
CA ASN A 175 15.26 12.21 15.96
C ASN A 175 14.60 12.31 14.56
N ARG A 176 13.95 13.45 14.27
CA ARG A 176 13.25 13.67 12.98
C ARG A 176 14.20 13.52 11.78
N TYR A 177 15.33 14.22 11.82
CA TYR A 177 16.34 14.22 10.76
C TYR A 177 16.90 12.83 10.48
N GLN A 178 17.28 12.07 11.53
CA GLN A 178 17.79 10.71 11.40
C GLN A 178 16.80 9.76 10.73
N ARG A 179 15.50 9.89 11.05
CA ARG A 179 14.44 9.12 10.38
C ARG A 179 14.33 9.52 8.91
N ALA A 180 14.29 10.82 8.63
CA ALA A 180 14.16 11.33 7.28
C ALA A 180 15.35 10.96 6.38
N VAL A 181 16.59 10.97 6.90
CA VAL A 181 17.78 10.64 6.11
C VAL A 181 17.87 9.14 5.81
N LEU A 182 17.48 8.30 6.77
CA LEU A 182 17.36 6.85 6.57
C LEU A 182 16.29 6.52 5.53
N GLU A 183 15.14 7.19 5.60
CA GLU A 183 14.04 7.03 4.65
C GLU A 183 14.45 7.42 3.23
N LEU A 184 15.03 8.61 3.05
CA LEU A 184 15.52 9.08 1.75
C LEU A 184 16.59 8.13 1.18
N TYR A 185 17.56 7.70 2.02
CA TYR A 185 18.59 6.77 1.59
C TYR A 185 18.01 5.40 1.19
N SER A 186 17.03 4.90 1.93
CA SER A 186 16.29 3.69 1.57
C SER A 186 15.59 3.81 0.22
N HIS A 187 14.93 4.95 -0.05
CA HIS A 187 14.26 5.21 -1.33
C HIS A 187 15.25 5.26 -2.51
N LEU A 188 16.42 5.89 -2.32
CA LEU A 188 17.49 5.95 -3.32
C LEU A 188 18.09 4.57 -3.61
N ASN A 189 18.28 3.74 -2.58
CA ASN A 189 18.74 2.37 -2.74
C ASN A 189 17.71 1.52 -3.49
N GLN A 190 16.44 1.61 -3.10
CA GLN A 190 15.37 0.89 -3.78
C GLN A 190 15.29 1.29 -5.26
N TYR A 191 15.35 2.59 -5.57
CA TYR A 191 15.39 3.08 -6.93
C TYR A 191 16.56 2.50 -7.72
N THR A 192 17.77 2.52 -7.15
CA THR A 192 18.97 1.92 -7.75
C THR A 192 18.80 0.42 -8.00
N MET A 193 18.13 -0.29 -7.08
CA MET A 193 17.82 -1.71 -7.25
C MET A 193 16.83 -1.99 -8.39
N LEU A 194 15.91 -1.06 -8.64
CA LEU A 194 14.98 -1.17 -9.76
C LEU A 194 15.69 -0.90 -11.09
N LYS A 195 16.62 0.08 -11.16
CA LYS A 195 17.43 0.34 -12.38
C LYS A 195 18.18 -0.89 -12.86
N ASN A 196 18.65 -1.70 -11.93
CA ASN A 196 19.44 -2.90 -12.17
C ASN A 196 18.61 -4.19 -12.16
N ALA A 197 17.27 -4.09 -12.23
CA ALA A 197 16.40 -5.25 -12.10
C ALA A 197 16.48 -6.20 -13.30
N ILE A 198 16.60 -5.65 -14.52
CA ILE A 198 16.68 -6.42 -15.77
C ILE A 198 18.13 -6.63 -16.21
N ALA A 199 18.90 -5.54 -16.26
CA ALA A 199 20.24 -5.49 -16.81
C ALA A 199 21.09 -4.50 -15.99
N PRO A 200 22.43 -4.57 -16.06
CA PRO A 200 23.28 -3.53 -15.50
C PRO A 200 22.88 -2.16 -16.04
N GLU A 201 22.79 -1.15 -15.18
CA GLU A 201 22.34 0.20 -15.53
C GLU A 201 23.03 0.77 -16.78
N LYS A 202 24.35 0.56 -16.88
CA LYS A 202 25.18 1.09 -17.97
C LYS A 202 25.24 0.18 -19.21
N SER A 203 24.52 -0.94 -19.23
CA SER A 203 24.49 -1.86 -20.36
C SER A 203 23.70 -1.24 -21.54
N PRO A 204 24.36 -0.98 -22.69
CA PRO A 204 23.70 -0.38 -23.85
C PRO A 204 22.82 -1.39 -24.59
N ASP A 205 23.21 -2.68 -24.60
CA ASP A 205 22.52 -3.76 -25.30
C ASP A 205 22.77 -5.09 -24.56
N PHE A 206 21.92 -5.35 -23.56
CA PHE A 206 22.04 -6.51 -22.71
C PHE A 206 21.82 -7.82 -23.48
N GLY A 207 21.03 -7.79 -24.56
CA GLY A 207 20.82 -8.97 -25.41
C GLY A 207 22.12 -9.45 -26.08
N LYS A 208 22.96 -8.52 -26.55
CA LYS A 208 24.29 -8.85 -27.08
C LYS A 208 25.24 -9.39 -26.02
N GLU A 209 25.22 -8.80 -24.82
CA GLU A 209 26.01 -9.29 -23.69
C GLU A 209 25.63 -10.73 -23.33
N LEU A 210 24.33 -11.05 -23.27
CA LEU A 210 23.84 -12.40 -23.02
C LEU A 210 24.27 -13.38 -24.12
N ALA A 211 24.20 -12.99 -25.40
CA ALA A 211 24.64 -13.83 -26.51
C ALA A 211 26.15 -14.14 -26.43
N GLN A 212 26.98 -13.16 -26.05
CA GLN A 212 28.41 -13.37 -25.84
C GLN A 212 28.68 -14.34 -24.69
N VAL A 213 27.95 -14.19 -23.58
CA VAL A 213 28.06 -15.11 -22.44
C VAL A 213 27.63 -16.52 -22.83
N GLN A 214 26.53 -16.66 -23.57
CA GLN A 214 26.09 -17.97 -24.04
C GLN A 214 27.16 -18.65 -24.91
N MET A 215 27.70 -17.95 -25.91
CA MET A 215 28.79 -18.46 -26.75
C MET A 215 30.02 -18.86 -25.93
N PHE A 216 30.38 -18.06 -24.93
CA PHE A 216 31.51 -18.35 -24.05
C PHE A 216 31.25 -19.60 -23.18
N THR A 217 30.04 -19.73 -22.62
CA THR A 217 29.67 -20.91 -21.80
C THR A 217 29.61 -22.18 -22.64
N GLU A 218 29.10 -22.12 -23.87
CA GLU A 218 29.11 -23.25 -24.81
C GLU A 218 30.54 -23.65 -25.19
N TRP A 219 31.43 -22.67 -25.40
CA TRP A 219 32.85 -22.92 -25.64
C TRP A 219 33.51 -23.60 -24.43
N LEU A 220 33.27 -23.12 -23.20
CA LEU A 220 33.81 -23.73 -21.98
C LEU A 220 33.39 -25.19 -21.82
N VAL A 221 32.12 -25.51 -22.10
CA VAL A 221 31.60 -26.88 -22.01
C VAL A 221 32.24 -27.80 -23.06
N ASN A 222 32.47 -27.29 -24.27
CA ASN A 222 33.02 -28.06 -25.39
C ASN A 222 34.57 -28.13 -25.41
N ASN A 223 35.26 -27.33 -24.59
CA ASN A 223 36.72 -27.19 -24.61
C ASN A 223 37.32 -27.29 -23.20
N THR A 224 36.82 -28.20 -22.37
CA THR A 224 37.28 -28.42 -20.99
C THR A 224 38.79 -28.73 -20.87
N ASP A 225 39.38 -29.33 -21.91
CA ASP A 225 40.81 -29.62 -22.04
C ASP A 225 41.68 -28.40 -22.39
N LYS A 226 41.07 -27.28 -22.81
CA LYS A 226 41.75 -26.05 -23.29
C LYS A 226 41.47 -24.84 -22.42
N ILE A 227 40.90 -25.03 -21.23
CA ILE A 227 40.66 -23.94 -20.27
C ILE A 227 42.02 -23.50 -19.70
N ASP A 228 42.45 -22.31 -20.09
CA ASP A 228 43.68 -21.67 -19.61
C ASP A 228 43.41 -20.63 -18.50
N GLU A 229 44.47 -20.02 -17.99
CA GLU A 229 44.39 -19.02 -16.92
C GLU A 229 43.58 -17.78 -17.35
N ASP A 230 43.65 -17.39 -18.63
CA ASP A 230 42.90 -16.25 -19.17
C ASP A 230 41.39 -16.54 -19.24
N ALA A 231 40.99 -17.74 -19.66
CA ALA A 231 39.59 -18.17 -19.64
C ALA A 231 39.03 -18.19 -18.20
N ILE A 232 39.81 -18.66 -17.23
CA ILE A 232 39.44 -18.64 -15.81
C ILE A 232 39.28 -17.21 -15.30
N LYS A 233 40.20 -16.32 -15.67
CA LYS A 233 40.14 -14.89 -15.31
C LYS A 233 38.90 -14.21 -15.88
N GLN A 234 38.58 -14.45 -17.16
CA GLN A 234 37.36 -13.94 -17.78
C GLN A 234 36.09 -14.47 -17.10
N LEU A 235 36.06 -15.76 -16.79
CA LEU A 235 34.96 -16.38 -16.05
C LEU A 235 34.75 -15.73 -14.68
N ASN A 236 35.82 -15.47 -13.93
CA ASN A 236 35.75 -14.82 -12.62
C ASN A 236 35.26 -13.37 -12.71
N ILE A 237 35.69 -12.62 -13.73
CA ILE A 237 35.20 -11.26 -13.98
C ILE A 237 33.69 -11.27 -14.26
N LEU A 238 33.22 -12.19 -15.12
CA LEU A 238 31.80 -12.33 -15.42
C LEU A 238 30.98 -12.76 -14.20
N LYS A 239 31.49 -13.70 -13.39
CA LYS A 239 30.85 -14.12 -12.13
C LYS A 239 30.69 -12.94 -11.18
N GLN A 240 31.76 -12.16 -10.96
CA GLN A 240 31.72 -10.98 -10.11
C GLN A 240 30.75 -9.93 -10.64
N HIS A 241 30.71 -9.74 -11.97
CA HIS A 241 29.79 -8.80 -12.61
C HIS A 241 28.31 -9.18 -12.34
N TYR A 242 27.93 -10.44 -12.53
CA TYR A 242 26.56 -10.89 -12.30
C TYR A 242 26.21 -11.02 -10.81
N GLU A 243 27.18 -11.28 -9.94
CA GLU A 243 27.01 -11.18 -8.49
C GLU A 243 26.68 -9.73 -8.06
N GLN A 244 27.35 -8.74 -8.65
CA GLN A 244 27.00 -7.33 -8.44
C GLN A 244 25.61 -7.00 -8.96
N LEU A 245 25.22 -7.52 -10.13
CA LEU A 245 23.87 -7.33 -10.66
C LEU A 245 22.79 -7.92 -9.73
N GLY A 246 23.02 -9.14 -9.25
CA GLY A 246 22.09 -9.83 -8.32
C GLY A 246 21.99 -9.14 -6.96
N SER A 247 23.10 -8.70 -6.38
CA SER A 247 23.11 -7.96 -5.11
C SER A 247 22.48 -6.57 -5.23
N ARG A 248 22.52 -5.97 -6.42
CA ARG A 248 21.91 -4.66 -6.73
C ARG A 248 20.55 -4.77 -7.42
N SER A 249 19.84 -5.89 -7.30
CA SER A 249 18.47 -6.02 -7.81
C SER A 249 17.52 -6.46 -6.70
N SER A 250 16.26 -6.05 -6.78
CA SER A 250 15.21 -6.44 -5.83
C SER A 250 14.16 -7.39 -6.40
N ILE A 251 14.07 -7.51 -7.73
CA ILE A 251 13.02 -8.26 -8.42
C ILE A 251 13.59 -9.58 -8.93
N HIS A 252 12.92 -10.67 -8.58
CA HIS A 252 13.24 -12.01 -9.06
C HIS A 252 12.31 -12.30 -10.24
N PHE A 253 12.88 -12.21 -11.43
CA PHE A 253 12.18 -12.44 -12.70
C PHE A 253 12.27 -13.89 -13.17
N VAL A 254 13.24 -14.64 -12.68
CA VAL A 254 13.47 -16.02 -13.11
C VAL A 254 12.70 -16.96 -12.19
N PRO A 255 11.78 -17.79 -12.73
CA PRO A 255 11.02 -18.74 -11.93
C PRO A 255 11.91 -19.85 -11.35
N PRO A 256 11.39 -20.67 -10.42
CA PRO A 256 12.13 -21.79 -9.85
C PRO A 256 12.54 -22.82 -10.91
N ILE A 257 13.80 -23.28 -10.85
CA ILE A 257 14.37 -24.29 -11.76
C ILE A 257 14.93 -25.43 -10.92
N GLY A 258 14.32 -26.61 -10.98
CA GLY A 258 14.66 -27.72 -10.09
C GLY A 258 14.45 -27.31 -8.62
N ASP A 259 15.51 -27.39 -7.82
CA ASP A 259 15.51 -26.98 -6.41
C ASP A 259 15.83 -25.49 -6.19
N LEU A 260 16.22 -24.75 -7.23
CA LEU A 260 16.52 -23.33 -7.11
C LEU A 260 15.22 -22.53 -6.93
N PRO A 261 15.14 -21.64 -5.92
CA PRO A 261 13.98 -20.77 -5.75
C PRO A 261 13.94 -19.73 -6.88
N TRP A 262 12.92 -18.87 -6.86
CA TRP A 262 12.88 -17.67 -7.72
C TRP A 262 14.20 -16.88 -7.61
N GLN A 263 14.80 -16.55 -8.75
CA GLN A 263 16.11 -15.89 -8.81
C GLN A 263 16.02 -14.51 -9.48
N LYS A 264 16.92 -13.61 -9.08
CA LYS A 264 17.19 -12.40 -9.87
C LYS A 264 18.01 -12.78 -11.08
N ILE A 265 17.96 -11.96 -12.14
CA ILE A 265 18.70 -12.23 -13.38
C ILE A 265 20.20 -12.38 -13.12
N GLY A 266 20.82 -11.51 -12.30
CA GLY A 266 22.24 -11.65 -11.94
C GLY A 266 22.56 -12.93 -11.18
N GLU A 267 21.69 -13.37 -10.27
CA GLU A 267 21.87 -14.62 -9.53
C GLU A 267 21.78 -15.83 -10.47
N HIS A 268 20.79 -15.84 -11.38
CA HIS A 268 20.64 -16.90 -12.37
C HIS A 268 21.82 -16.95 -13.35
N MET A 269 22.27 -15.80 -13.86
CA MET A 269 23.42 -15.74 -14.77
C MET A 269 24.71 -16.26 -14.13
N ARG A 270 24.87 -16.14 -12.81
CA ARG A 270 25.97 -16.77 -12.08
C ARG A 270 25.87 -18.31 -12.11
N GLU A 271 24.66 -18.87 -12.00
CA GLU A 271 24.43 -20.31 -12.16
C GLU A 271 24.68 -20.76 -13.60
N VAL A 272 24.35 -19.93 -14.60
CA VAL A 272 24.66 -20.19 -16.02
C VAL A 272 26.17 -20.31 -16.23
N LEU A 273 26.94 -19.40 -15.65
CA LEU A 273 28.40 -19.48 -15.63
C LEU A 273 28.97 -20.66 -14.81
N ALA A 274 28.13 -21.34 -14.03
CA ALA A 274 28.47 -22.59 -13.34
C ALA A 274 28.00 -23.84 -14.09
N GLY A 275 27.38 -23.69 -15.28
CA GLY A 275 26.97 -24.79 -16.15
C GLY A 275 25.46 -25.04 -16.20
N LEU A 276 24.64 -24.22 -15.54
CA LEU A 276 23.18 -24.29 -15.68
C LEU A 276 22.74 -23.74 -17.05
N PRO A 277 21.72 -24.32 -17.72
CA PRO A 277 21.16 -23.69 -18.92
C PRO A 277 20.50 -22.35 -18.57
N MET A 278 20.59 -21.38 -19.49
CA MET A 278 19.93 -20.08 -19.34
C MET A 278 18.41 -20.21 -19.46
N ASP A 279 17.70 -19.72 -18.45
CA ASP A 279 16.24 -19.69 -18.43
C ASP A 279 15.69 -18.73 -19.50
N PRO A 280 14.60 -19.08 -20.21
CA PRO A 280 13.98 -18.23 -21.24
C PRO A 280 13.54 -16.85 -20.75
N SER A 281 13.31 -16.67 -19.44
CA SER A 281 12.91 -15.37 -18.87
C SER A 281 14.02 -14.33 -19.01
N VAL A 282 15.30 -14.72 -18.95
CA VAL A 282 16.43 -13.79 -19.06
C VAL A 282 16.49 -13.10 -20.43
N PRO A 283 16.60 -13.82 -21.57
CA PRO A 283 16.58 -13.18 -22.88
C PRO A 283 15.24 -12.48 -23.17
N LEU A 284 14.12 -12.97 -22.63
CA LEU A 284 12.82 -12.30 -22.76
C LEU A 284 12.84 -10.88 -22.18
N PHE A 285 13.30 -10.69 -20.94
CA PHE A 285 13.38 -9.35 -20.34
C PHE A 285 14.45 -8.47 -21.00
N ALA A 286 15.52 -9.07 -21.53
CA ALA A 286 16.50 -8.34 -22.34
C ALA A 286 15.88 -7.79 -23.64
N VAL A 287 15.09 -8.59 -24.35
CA VAL A 287 14.34 -8.18 -25.56
C VAL A 287 13.30 -7.11 -25.22
N ILE A 288 12.52 -7.31 -24.14
CA ILE A 288 11.55 -6.29 -23.68
C ILE A 288 12.27 -4.96 -23.41
N ARG A 289 13.39 -4.98 -22.68
CA ARG A 289 14.18 -3.78 -22.40
C ARG A 289 14.63 -3.09 -23.68
N GLN A 290 15.16 -3.84 -24.65
CA GLN A 290 15.66 -3.26 -25.88
C GLN A 290 14.56 -2.72 -26.79
N ALA A 291 13.47 -3.47 -26.97
CA ALA A 291 12.30 -3.04 -27.74
C ALA A 291 11.66 -1.80 -27.11
N TYR A 292 11.55 -1.75 -25.77
CA TYR A 292 11.06 -0.56 -25.05
C TYR A 292 11.97 0.67 -25.26
N ARG A 293 13.29 0.47 -25.29
CA ARG A 293 14.27 1.53 -25.60
C ARG A 293 14.07 2.09 -27.00
N GLN A 294 13.81 1.23 -27.98
CA GLN A 294 13.62 1.60 -29.39
C GLN A 294 12.21 2.10 -29.73
N GLY A 295 11.24 1.92 -28.83
CA GLY A 295 9.83 2.23 -29.10
C GLY A 295 9.11 1.19 -29.95
N ASP A 296 9.62 -0.04 -30.01
CA ASP A 296 8.99 -1.16 -30.70
C ASP A 296 7.95 -1.84 -29.78
N TRP A 297 6.77 -1.21 -29.69
CA TRP A 297 5.69 -1.67 -28.83
C TRP A 297 5.09 -3.01 -29.28
N GLN A 298 5.16 -3.33 -30.58
CA GLN A 298 4.65 -4.58 -31.11
C GLN A 298 5.46 -5.76 -30.55
N THR A 299 6.79 -5.67 -30.59
CA THR A 299 7.66 -6.69 -30.00
C THR A 299 7.46 -6.81 -28.49
N VAL A 300 7.33 -5.69 -27.77
CA VAL A 300 7.06 -5.75 -26.32
C VAL A 300 5.74 -6.47 -26.03
N ASN A 301 4.66 -6.13 -26.72
CA ASN A 301 3.35 -6.75 -26.53
C ASN A 301 3.38 -8.24 -26.86
N GLN A 302 4.08 -8.63 -27.92
CA GLN A 302 4.24 -10.04 -28.29
C GLN A 302 4.97 -10.82 -27.20
N MET A 303 6.11 -10.30 -26.71
CA MET A 303 6.87 -10.95 -25.64
C MET A 303 6.07 -11.07 -24.34
N ILE A 304 5.27 -10.06 -23.98
CA ILE A 304 4.37 -10.12 -22.82
C ILE A 304 3.32 -11.23 -23.03
N ALA A 305 2.67 -11.26 -24.19
CA ALA A 305 1.64 -12.25 -24.50
C ALA A 305 2.19 -13.67 -24.40
N ASP A 306 3.38 -13.91 -24.97
CA ASP A 306 4.06 -15.20 -24.94
C ASP A 306 4.48 -15.59 -23.51
N HIS A 307 5.01 -14.64 -22.73
CA HIS A 307 5.39 -14.90 -21.33
C HIS A 307 4.20 -15.28 -20.46
N LEU A 308 3.03 -14.65 -20.64
CA LEU A 308 1.83 -14.95 -19.86
C LEU A 308 1.25 -16.35 -20.15
N GLN A 309 1.69 -17.02 -21.22
CA GLN A 309 1.31 -18.40 -21.53
C GLN A 309 2.25 -19.44 -20.91
N THR A 310 3.31 -19.05 -20.20
CA THR A 310 4.18 -20.02 -19.54
C THR A 310 3.48 -20.71 -18.37
N PRO A 311 3.78 -21.99 -18.07
CA PRO A 311 3.12 -22.73 -16.99
C PRO A 311 3.19 -22.04 -15.62
N GLU A 312 4.30 -21.37 -15.33
CA GLU A 312 4.55 -20.66 -14.08
C GLU A 312 3.62 -19.46 -13.94
N GLN A 313 3.44 -18.70 -15.02
CA GLN A 313 2.53 -17.56 -15.06
C GLN A 313 1.07 -18.01 -15.01
N ILE A 314 0.69 -19.07 -15.74
CA ILE A 314 -0.68 -19.63 -15.69
C ILE A 314 -1.06 -20.08 -14.27
N LYS A 315 -0.13 -20.72 -13.54
CA LYS A 315 -0.34 -21.14 -12.14
C LYS A 315 -0.49 -19.95 -11.17
N ALA A 316 -0.09 -18.74 -11.56
CA ALA A 316 -0.15 -17.53 -10.76
C ALA A 316 -1.53 -16.83 -10.79
N GLU A 317 -2.64 -17.56 -10.89
CA GLU A 317 -4.00 -17.00 -11.01
C GLU A 317 -4.33 -15.99 -9.88
N LYS A 318 -3.99 -16.32 -8.63
CA LYS A 318 -4.19 -15.43 -7.48
C LYS A 318 -3.43 -14.12 -7.65
N VAL A 319 -2.22 -14.17 -8.21
CA VAL A 319 -1.34 -13.04 -8.47
C VAL A 319 -1.95 -12.13 -9.54
N HIS A 320 -2.49 -12.71 -10.62
CA HIS A 320 -3.20 -11.97 -11.65
C HIS A 320 -4.45 -11.25 -11.12
N SER A 321 -5.10 -11.83 -10.10
CA SER A 321 -6.25 -11.20 -9.45
C SER A 321 -5.88 -9.97 -8.62
N GLU A 322 -4.66 -9.93 -8.07
CA GLU A 322 -4.20 -8.86 -7.19
C GLU A 322 -4.11 -7.52 -7.94
N ALA A 323 -3.68 -7.55 -9.21
CA ALA A 323 -3.68 -6.36 -10.07
C ALA A 323 -5.10 -5.79 -10.25
N LYS A 324 -6.12 -6.66 -10.39
CA LYS A 324 -7.53 -6.22 -10.44
C LYS A 324 -8.02 -5.69 -9.10
N PHE A 325 -7.66 -6.36 -8.01
CA PHE A 325 -7.97 -5.94 -6.64
C PHE A 325 -7.44 -4.52 -6.36
N ASN A 326 -6.17 -4.25 -6.69
CA ASN A 326 -5.54 -2.94 -6.54
C ASN A 326 -6.21 -1.86 -7.39
N ARG A 327 -6.59 -2.19 -8.63
CA ARG A 327 -7.26 -1.24 -9.53
C ARG A 327 -8.66 -0.87 -9.08
N ILE A 328 -9.44 -1.84 -8.58
CA ILE A 328 -10.82 -1.59 -8.13
C ILE A 328 -10.82 -0.89 -6.77
N ALA A 329 -9.83 -1.13 -5.91
CA ALA A 329 -9.65 -0.46 -4.63
C ALA A 329 -10.94 -0.40 -3.78
N LEU A 330 -11.66 -1.53 -3.67
CA LEU A 330 -12.99 -1.61 -3.01
C LEU A 330 -13.03 -0.97 -1.62
N LEU A 331 -11.97 -1.14 -0.83
CA LEU A 331 -11.86 -0.60 0.52
C LEU A 331 -11.77 0.94 0.54
N VAL A 332 -11.05 1.53 -0.41
CA VAL A 332 -10.99 2.99 -0.58
C VAL A 332 -12.34 3.52 -1.06
N ASN A 333 -12.94 2.84 -2.03
CA ASN A 333 -14.24 3.22 -2.58
C ASN A 333 -15.40 3.06 -1.57
N ALA A 334 -15.23 2.27 -0.50
CA ALA A 334 -16.23 2.17 0.57
C ALA A 334 -16.28 3.41 1.49
N MET A 335 -15.17 4.18 1.60
CA MET A 335 -15.10 5.37 2.46
C MET A 335 -16.15 6.43 2.13
N PRO A 336 -16.29 6.92 0.88
CA PRO A 336 -17.31 7.91 0.56
C PRO A 336 -18.74 7.37 0.76
N VAL A 337 -18.94 6.05 0.61
CA VAL A 337 -20.25 5.41 0.86
C VAL A 337 -20.62 5.43 2.34
N TYR A 338 -19.65 5.17 3.25
CA TYR A 338 -19.87 5.34 4.69
C TYR A 338 -20.18 6.80 5.06
N VAL A 339 -19.50 7.77 4.44
CA VAL A 339 -19.74 9.20 4.69
C VAL A 339 -21.14 9.60 4.19
N LEU A 340 -21.54 9.14 3.00
CA LEU A 340 -22.89 9.37 2.48
C LEU A 340 -23.96 8.76 3.41
N ALA A 341 -23.75 7.52 3.88
CA ALA A 341 -24.65 6.87 4.83
C ALA A 341 -24.77 7.63 6.15
N LEU A 342 -23.66 8.19 6.64
CA LEU A 342 -23.64 9.04 7.84
C LEU A 342 -24.48 10.30 7.64
N VAL A 343 -24.27 11.02 6.54
CA VAL A 343 -25.00 12.25 6.22
C VAL A 343 -26.50 11.97 6.08
N VAL A 344 -26.88 10.93 5.34
CA VAL A 344 -28.30 10.54 5.17
C VAL A 344 -28.93 10.18 6.51
N THR A 345 -28.25 9.41 7.35
CA THR A 345 -28.74 9.04 8.68
C THR A 345 -28.91 10.26 9.60
N LEU A 346 -27.95 11.18 9.61
CA LEU A 346 -28.03 12.41 10.41
C LEU A 346 -29.20 13.30 9.94
N LEU A 347 -29.36 13.49 8.63
CA LEU A 347 -30.50 14.21 8.05
C LEU A 347 -31.84 13.53 8.37
N ALA A 348 -31.90 12.19 8.32
CA ALA A 348 -33.09 11.43 8.68
C ALA A 348 -33.53 11.71 10.12
N MET A 349 -32.56 11.80 11.06
CA MET A 349 -32.82 12.12 12.46
C MET A 349 -33.27 13.57 12.65
N MET A 350 -32.65 14.52 11.93
CA MET A 350 -33.03 15.94 12.00
C MET A 350 -34.43 16.19 11.44
N LEU A 351 -34.73 15.63 10.27
CA LEU A 351 -36.00 15.79 9.56
C LEU A 351 -37.10 14.86 10.09
N LYS A 352 -36.75 13.92 10.99
CA LYS A 352 -37.64 12.90 11.55
C LYS A 352 -38.36 12.07 10.48
N LYS A 353 -37.68 11.81 9.35
CA LYS A 353 -38.23 11.05 8.20
C LYS A 353 -37.76 9.60 8.25
N ARG A 354 -38.70 8.68 8.50
CA ARG A 354 -38.39 7.24 8.64
C ARG A 354 -37.81 6.61 7.37
N TRP A 355 -38.27 7.02 6.19
CA TRP A 355 -37.75 6.49 4.92
C TRP A 355 -36.28 6.85 4.69
N MET A 356 -35.83 8.02 5.16
CA MET A 356 -34.42 8.43 5.09
C MET A 356 -33.56 7.59 6.04
N LEU A 357 -34.09 7.19 7.20
CA LEU A 357 -33.38 6.32 8.11
C LEU A 357 -33.18 4.93 7.48
N ILE A 358 -34.21 4.41 6.81
CA ILE A 358 -34.13 3.14 6.05
C ILE A 358 -33.10 3.28 4.92
N ALA A 359 -33.09 4.42 4.20
CA ALA A 359 -32.10 4.69 3.18
C ALA A 359 -30.67 4.74 3.75
N GLY A 360 -30.45 5.41 4.89
CA GLY A 360 -29.14 5.46 5.55
C GLY A 360 -28.64 4.07 5.96
N VAL A 361 -29.53 3.22 6.50
CA VAL A 361 -29.21 1.82 6.81
C VAL A 361 -28.89 1.02 5.54
N ALA A 362 -29.68 1.18 4.46
CA ALA A 362 -29.43 0.51 3.20
C ALA A 362 -28.09 0.89 2.58
N ILE A 363 -27.73 2.17 2.59
CA ILE A 363 -26.41 2.65 2.12
C ILE A 363 -25.28 2.11 3.01
N THR A 364 -25.50 2.04 4.34
CA THR A 364 -24.52 1.42 5.25
C THR A 364 -24.31 -0.06 4.93
N ILE A 365 -25.38 -0.80 4.60
CA ILE A 365 -25.27 -2.21 4.18
C ILE A 365 -24.45 -2.30 2.89
N ILE A 366 -24.65 -1.42 1.91
CA ILE A 366 -23.83 -1.38 0.69
C ILE A 366 -22.35 -1.15 1.03
N ALA A 367 -22.05 -0.18 1.91
CA ALA A 367 -20.67 0.07 2.37
C ALA A 367 -20.05 -1.16 3.04
N VAL A 368 -20.79 -1.85 3.91
CA VAL A 368 -20.35 -3.09 4.57
C VAL A 368 -20.16 -4.23 3.58
N LEU A 369 -20.98 -4.34 2.54
CA LEU A 369 -20.77 -5.31 1.46
C LEU A 369 -19.51 -5.02 0.67
N MET A 370 -19.24 -3.76 0.31
CA MET A 370 -17.98 -3.36 -0.34
C MET A 370 -16.77 -3.67 0.54
N HIS A 371 -16.86 -3.35 1.84
CA HIS A 371 -15.84 -3.67 2.83
C HIS A 371 -15.61 -5.19 2.93
N SER A 372 -16.68 -5.97 3.03
CA SER A 372 -16.64 -7.44 3.12
C SER A 372 -16.06 -8.06 1.84
N SER A 373 -16.44 -7.57 0.66
CA SER A 373 -15.89 -8.05 -0.62
C SER A 373 -14.40 -7.71 -0.76
N GLY A 374 -13.99 -6.50 -0.39
CA GLY A 374 -12.57 -6.12 -0.40
C GLY A 374 -11.75 -6.98 0.56
N LEU A 375 -12.26 -7.19 1.78
CA LEU A 375 -11.61 -8.02 2.79
C LEU A 375 -11.54 -9.51 2.37
N GLY A 376 -12.64 -10.05 1.85
CA GLY A 376 -12.73 -11.44 1.40
C GLY A 376 -11.85 -11.73 0.17
N TRP A 377 -11.78 -10.80 -0.79
CA TRP A 377 -10.85 -10.92 -1.91
C TRP A 377 -9.41 -10.92 -1.41
N ARG A 378 -9.07 -10.01 -0.50
CA ARG A 378 -7.75 -9.97 0.12
C ARG A 378 -7.41 -11.29 0.84
N MET A 379 -8.33 -11.85 1.62
CA MET A 379 -8.16 -13.15 2.28
C MET A 379 -7.88 -14.28 1.28
N TRP A 380 -8.53 -14.26 0.11
CA TRP A 380 -8.33 -15.27 -0.92
C TRP A 380 -6.94 -15.17 -1.58
N ILE A 381 -6.46 -13.94 -1.83
CA ILE A 381 -5.10 -13.67 -2.31
C ILE A 381 -4.06 -14.12 -1.27
N GLU A 382 -4.23 -13.72 -0.02
CA GLU A 382 -3.30 -14.02 1.08
C GLU A 382 -3.33 -15.49 1.51
N GLY A 383 -4.46 -16.18 1.31
CA GLY A 383 -4.70 -17.54 1.80
C GLY A 383 -4.91 -17.62 3.32
N ARG A 384 -5.15 -16.49 3.99
CA ARG A 384 -5.29 -16.38 5.45
C ARG A 384 -6.09 -15.14 5.87
N PRO A 385 -6.52 -15.04 7.14
CA PRO A 385 -7.12 -13.83 7.69
C PRO A 385 -6.12 -12.66 7.73
N PRO A 386 -6.55 -11.43 7.38
CA PRO A 386 -5.66 -10.29 7.18
C PRO A 386 -5.45 -9.54 8.51
N VAL A 387 -4.88 -10.21 9.51
CA VAL A 387 -4.64 -9.66 10.86
C VAL A 387 -3.17 -9.77 11.26
N ILE A 388 -2.29 -9.77 10.24
CA ILE A 388 -0.84 -9.99 10.39
C ILE A 388 -0.05 -8.68 10.54
N ASN A 389 -0.63 -7.55 10.14
CA ASN A 389 -0.01 -6.23 10.20
C ASN A 389 -1.04 -5.16 10.57
N LEU A 390 -0.57 -3.94 10.87
CA LEU A 390 -1.43 -2.84 11.33
C LEU A 390 -2.51 -2.47 10.30
N TYR A 391 -2.16 -2.51 9.00
CA TYR A 391 -3.11 -2.26 7.92
C TYR A 391 -4.28 -3.25 7.97
N GLY A 392 -3.97 -4.55 7.95
CA GLY A 392 -4.97 -5.61 7.93
C GLY A 392 -5.85 -5.59 9.19
N SER A 393 -5.22 -5.40 10.35
CA SER A 393 -5.92 -5.30 11.63
C SER A 393 -6.90 -4.12 11.67
N ALA A 394 -6.52 -2.94 11.16
CA ALA A 394 -7.42 -1.79 11.09
C ALA A 394 -8.66 -2.08 10.23
N VAL A 395 -8.47 -2.67 9.04
CA VAL A 395 -9.57 -3.05 8.13
C VAL A 395 -10.47 -4.11 8.80
N PHE A 396 -9.89 -5.17 9.35
CA PHE A 396 -10.66 -6.26 9.97
C PHE A 396 -11.46 -5.80 11.20
N ILE A 397 -10.84 -5.00 12.08
CA ILE A 397 -11.52 -4.46 13.27
C ILE A 397 -12.70 -3.58 12.85
N GLY A 398 -12.51 -2.71 11.86
CA GLY A 398 -13.56 -1.84 11.34
C GLY A 398 -14.72 -2.65 10.74
N TRP A 399 -14.40 -3.66 9.93
CA TRP A 399 -15.38 -4.57 9.35
C TRP A 399 -16.23 -5.24 10.44
N GLY A 400 -15.60 -5.90 11.42
CA GLY A 400 -16.30 -6.57 12.52
C GLY A 400 -17.18 -5.61 13.33
N ALA A 401 -16.68 -4.40 13.59
CA ALA A 401 -17.42 -3.36 14.31
C ALA A 401 -18.65 -2.86 13.53
N THR A 402 -18.52 -2.66 12.22
CA THR A 402 -19.66 -2.22 11.38
C THR A 402 -20.75 -3.29 11.28
N ILE A 403 -20.39 -4.57 11.21
CA ILE A 403 -21.35 -5.69 11.26
C ILE A 403 -22.07 -5.73 12.61
N MET A 404 -21.32 -5.66 13.72
CA MET A 404 -21.92 -5.62 15.06
C MET A 404 -22.88 -4.44 15.21
N ALA A 405 -22.49 -3.26 14.73
CA ALA A 405 -23.34 -2.07 14.74
C ALA A 405 -24.61 -2.24 13.88
N LEU A 406 -24.54 -2.89 12.71
CA LEU A 406 -25.75 -3.24 11.93
C LEU A 406 -26.67 -4.24 12.65
N ILE A 407 -26.11 -5.21 13.39
CA ILE A 407 -26.90 -6.13 14.23
C ILE A 407 -27.64 -5.34 15.31
N LEU A 408 -26.97 -4.40 15.98
CA LEU A 408 -27.59 -3.52 16.96
C LEU A 408 -28.67 -2.63 16.33
N GLU A 409 -28.43 -2.09 15.13
CA GLU A 409 -29.45 -1.31 14.42
C GLU A 409 -30.69 -2.15 14.11
N LYS A 410 -30.52 -3.43 13.72
CA LYS A 410 -31.64 -4.35 13.50
C LYS A 410 -32.49 -4.57 14.77
N ILE A 411 -31.86 -4.55 15.95
CA ILE A 411 -32.52 -4.75 17.24
C ILE A 411 -33.20 -3.46 17.72
N TYR A 412 -32.48 -2.33 17.73
CA TYR A 412 -32.92 -1.08 18.38
C TYR A 412 -33.59 -0.08 17.43
N LYS A 413 -33.28 -0.12 16.13
CA LYS A 413 -33.92 0.63 15.04
C LYS A 413 -34.05 2.14 15.30
N ASN A 414 -33.03 2.73 15.92
CA ASN A 414 -33.03 4.13 16.37
C ASN A 414 -31.99 5.00 15.64
N GLY A 415 -31.27 4.44 14.65
CA GLY A 415 -30.25 5.13 13.85
C GLY A 415 -28.91 5.35 14.55
N LEU A 416 -28.81 5.13 15.86
CA LEU A 416 -27.59 5.40 16.61
C LEU A 416 -26.50 4.38 16.29
N ALA A 417 -26.88 3.13 16.10
CA ALA A 417 -25.93 2.10 15.72
C ALA A 417 -25.49 2.27 14.26
N THR A 418 -26.37 2.76 13.37
CA THR A 418 -25.97 3.17 12.00
C THR A 418 -24.92 4.29 12.01
N ILE A 419 -25.09 5.33 12.84
CA ILE A 419 -24.08 6.39 12.98
C ILE A 419 -22.74 5.81 13.45
N ALA A 420 -22.78 4.95 14.48
CA ALA A 420 -21.58 4.28 14.97
C ALA A 420 -20.90 3.44 13.87
N ALA A 421 -21.67 2.68 13.09
CA ALA A 421 -21.15 1.89 11.96
C ALA A 421 -20.44 2.77 10.93
N CYS A 422 -21.04 3.91 10.56
CA CYS A 422 -20.46 4.81 9.56
C CYS A 422 -19.18 5.49 10.06
N LEU A 423 -19.16 5.97 11.30
CA LEU A 423 -17.98 6.61 11.90
C LEU A 423 -16.82 5.62 12.04
N ILE A 424 -17.10 4.41 12.54
CA ILE A 424 -16.08 3.38 12.69
C ILE A 424 -15.57 2.93 11.32
N GLY A 425 -16.47 2.55 10.40
CA GLY A 425 -16.10 2.09 9.06
C GLY A 425 -15.23 3.11 8.31
N PHE A 426 -15.63 4.38 8.31
CA PHE A 426 -14.84 5.46 7.71
C PHE A 426 -13.48 5.64 8.40
N SER A 427 -13.44 5.79 9.73
CA SER A 427 -12.19 6.06 10.46
C SER A 427 -11.18 4.92 10.34
N THR A 428 -11.61 3.65 10.40
CA THR A 428 -10.69 2.52 10.22
C THR A 428 -10.13 2.42 8.82
N LEU A 429 -10.95 2.70 7.82
CA LEU A 429 -10.51 2.68 6.42
C LEU A 429 -9.54 3.83 6.15
N ILE A 430 -9.77 5.01 6.73
CA ILE A 430 -8.84 6.14 6.64
C ILE A 430 -7.48 5.80 7.26
N ILE A 431 -7.47 5.15 8.43
CA ILE A 431 -6.24 4.71 9.09
C ILE A 431 -5.53 3.69 8.20
N ALA A 432 -6.25 2.71 7.67
CA ALA A 432 -5.70 1.73 6.73
C ALA A 432 -5.12 2.40 5.48
N HIS A 433 -5.78 3.41 4.92
CA HIS A 433 -5.26 4.14 3.77
C HIS A 433 -3.94 4.83 4.07
N HIS A 434 -3.81 5.50 5.22
CA HIS A 434 -2.52 6.10 5.61
C HIS A 434 -1.44 5.05 5.84
N LEU A 435 -1.77 3.90 6.43
CA LEU A 435 -0.82 2.79 6.59
C LEU A 435 -0.41 2.18 5.24
N SER A 436 -1.26 2.26 4.22
CA SER A 436 -0.92 1.78 2.86
C SER A 436 0.08 2.67 2.13
N LEU A 437 0.30 3.91 2.60
CA LEU A 437 1.29 4.82 2.00
C LEU A 437 2.74 4.35 2.21
N SER A 438 2.97 3.44 3.16
CA SER A 438 4.29 2.90 3.47
C SER A 438 4.77 1.79 2.53
N GLY A 439 3.97 1.38 1.53
CA GLY A 439 4.39 0.38 0.51
C GLY A 439 3.38 -0.76 0.31
N ASP A 440 3.89 -1.99 0.11
CA ASP A 440 3.06 -3.17 -0.10
C ASP A 440 2.32 -3.54 1.19
N THR A 441 0.99 -3.55 1.15
CA THR A 441 0.18 -3.90 2.33
C THR A 441 0.11 -5.41 2.57
N ILE A 442 0.41 -6.25 1.57
CA ILE A 442 0.42 -7.70 1.68
C ILE A 442 1.86 -8.16 1.94
N GLU A 443 2.25 -8.08 3.21
CA GLU A 443 3.61 -8.38 3.65
C GLU A 443 3.84 -9.89 3.85
N PRO A 444 5.08 -10.38 3.65
CA PRO A 444 5.45 -11.74 4.03
C PRO A 444 5.30 -11.92 5.55
N VAL A 445 4.78 -13.07 5.95
CA VAL A 445 4.50 -13.34 7.36
C VAL A 445 5.75 -13.87 8.05
N ARG A 446 6.00 -13.38 9.27
CA ARG A 446 7.06 -13.91 10.14
C ARG A 446 6.82 -15.38 10.41
N ALA A 447 7.89 -16.19 10.48
CA ALA A 447 7.79 -17.65 10.60
C ALA A 447 6.86 -18.12 11.73
N VAL A 448 6.87 -17.44 12.88
CA VAL A 448 6.00 -17.76 14.03
C VAL A 448 4.50 -17.55 13.73
N LEU A 449 4.16 -16.57 12.89
CA LEU A 449 2.80 -16.30 12.44
C LEU A 449 2.37 -17.15 11.24
N ASN A 450 3.21 -18.07 10.75
CA ASN A 450 2.89 -18.91 9.61
C ASN A 450 1.93 -20.07 9.96
N SER A 451 1.56 -20.24 11.24
CA SER A 451 0.52 -21.20 11.62
C SER A 451 -0.88 -20.60 11.40
N ASN A 452 -1.55 -21.04 10.33
CA ASN A 452 -2.91 -20.62 10.02
C ASN A 452 -3.91 -20.96 11.15
N PHE A 453 -3.61 -21.96 11.97
CA PHE A 453 -4.45 -22.35 13.11
C PHE A 453 -4.53 -21.22 14.16
N TRP A 454 -3.39 -20.75 14.67
CA TRP A 454 -3.37 -19.71 15.72
C TRP A 454 -3.78 -18.35 15.18
N LEU A 455 -3.35 -18.02 13.96
CA LEU A 455 -3.79 -16.81 13.28
C LEU A 455 -5.31 -16.80 13.07
N GLY A 456 -5.89 -17.93 12.66
CA GLY A 456 -7.32 -18.08 12.39
C GLY A 456 -8.20 -18.24 13.63
N THR A 457 -7.63 -18.56 14.80
CA THR A 457 -8.39 -18.77 16.03
C THR A 457 -8.13 -17.65 17.04
N HIS A 458 -6.95 -17.65 17.66
CA HIS A 458 -6.57 -16.68 18.68
C HIS A 458 -6.73 -15.23 18.20
N VAL A 459 -6.09 -14.88 17.09
CA VAL A 459 -6.02 -13.48 16.63
C VAL A 459 -7.40 -13.00 16.20
N ILE A 460 -8.20 -13.83 15.51
CA ILE A 460 -9.58 -13.47 15.16
C ILE A 460 -10.43 -13.24 16.42
N VAL A 461 -10.38 -14.15 17.40
CA VAL A 461 -11.20 -14.07 18.61
C VAL A 461 -10.90 -12.79 19.40
N VAL A 462 -9.63 -12.48 19.64
CA VAL A 462 -9.27 -11.25 20.36
C VAL A 462 -9.65 -9.99 19.56
N THR A 463 -9.49 -10.04 18.23
CA THR A 463 -9.80 -8.90 17.35
C THR A 463 -11.30 -8.61 17.29
N LEU A 464 -12.17 -9.64 17.37
CA LEU A 464 -13.62 -9.45 17.53
C LEU A 464 -13.96 -8.75 18.86
N GLY A 465 -13.20 -9.03 19.92
CA GLY A 465 -13.28 -8.30 21.19
C GLY A 465 -12.97 -6.81 21.02
N TYR A 466 -11.90 -6.48 20.29
CA TYR A 466 -11.54 -5.10 19.96
C TYR A 466 -12.59 -4.39 19.09
N SER A 467 -13.15 -5.07 18.08
CA SER A 467 -14.27 -4.55 17.29
C SER A 467 -15.46 -4.17 18.18
N ALA A 468 -15.85 -5.06 19.10
CA ALA A 468 -16.95 -4.79 20.02
C ALA A 468 -16.64 -3.61 20.94
N MET A 469 -15.43 -3.54 21.51
CA MET A 469 -15.01 -2.41 22.34
C MET A 469 -15.05 -1.09 21.57
N PHE A 470 -14.68 -1.10 20.29
CA PHE A 470 -14.76 0.09 19.45
C PHE A 470 -16.21 0.56 19.25
N VAL A 471 -17.16 -0.36 19.04
CA VAL A 471 -18.59 -0.03 18.98
C VAL A 471 -19.08 0.54 20.32
N ALA A 472 -18.68 -0.04 21.45
CA ALA A 472 -19.04 0.47 22.78
C ALA A 472 -18.54 1.92 22.97
N GLY A 473 -17.29 2.18 22.60
CA GLY A 473 -16.70 3.53 22.63
C GLY A 473 -17.45 4.51 21.75
N ALA A 474 -17.79 4.14 20.52
CA ALA A 474 -18.56 5.00 19.62
C ALA A 474 -19.97 5.32 20.16
N ILE A 475 -20.67 4.33 20.71
CA ILE A 475 -21.97 4.53 21.35
C ILE A 475 -21.85 5.44 22.58
N ALA A 476 -20.78 5.30 23.38
CA ALA A 476 -20.51 6.16 24.53
C ALA A 476 -20.21 7.61 24.10
N ILE A 477 -19.46 7.82 23.03
CA ILE A 477 -19.22 9.17 22.47
C ILE A 477 -20.54 9.79 22.02
N ILE A 478 -21.36 9.04 21.28
CA ILE A 478 -22.70 9.50 20.85
C ILE A 478 -23.56 9.83 22.06
N PHE A 479 -23.47 9.04 23.14
CA PHE A 479 -24.20 9.29 24.38
C PHE A 479 -23.79 10.63 25.00
N VAL A 480 -22.49 10.85 25.21
CA VAL A 480 -21.96 12.09 25.79
C VAL A 480 -22.36 13.31 24.96
N ILE A 481 -22.24 13.23 23.63
CA ILE A 481 -22.66 14.32 22.75
C ILE A 481 -24.16 14.62 22.92
N ARG A 482 -25.01 13.59 22.96
CA ARG A 482 -26.46 13.80 23.03
C ARG A 482 -26.97 14.21 24.40
N ASP A 483 -26.35 13.71 25.47
CA ASP A 483 -26.74 13.99 26.85
C ASP A 483 -26.16 15.31 27.35
N VAL A 484 -24.84 15.49 27.21
CA VAL A 484 -24.12 16.62 27.81
C VAL A 484 -24.16 17.85 26.92
N ILE A 485 -23.87 17.68 25.62
CA ILE A 485 -23.72 18.80 24.68
C ILE A 485 -25.08 19.24 24.15
N LEU A 486 -25.85 18.30 23.57
CA LEU A 486 -27.11 18.61 22.92
C LEU A 486 -28.31 18.59 23.87
N ARG A 487 -28.20 17.93 25.03
CA ARG A 487 -29.25 17.78 26.06
C ARG A 487 -30.60 17.38 25.47
N ASN A 488 -30.58 16.40 24.55
CA ASN A 488 -31.76 16.03 23.73
C ASN A 488 -32.13 14.54 23.81
N LEU A 489 -31.63 13.83 24.83
CA LEU A 489 -31.96 12.43 25.03
C LEU A 489 -33.37 12.26 25.59
N THR A 490 -34.12 11.34 24.99
CA THR A 490 -35.38 10.86 25.56
C THR A 490 -35.10 9.69 26.50
N THR A 491 -35.97 9.46 27.48
CA THR A 491 -35.86 8.32 28.41
C THR A 491 -35.75 6.97 27.69
N LYS A 492 -36.50 6.81 26.57
CA LYS A 492 -36.43 5.61 25.72
C LYS A 492 -35.06 5.45 25.08
N THR A 493 -34.50 6.53 24.54
CA THR A 493 -33.18 6.52 23.93
C THR A 493 -32.09 6.24 24.96
N TYR A 494 -32.14 6.89 26.12
CA TYR A 494 -31.22 6.65 27.24
C TYR A 494 -31.18 5.16 27.62
N ALA A 495 -32.35 4.56 27.87
CA ALA A 495 -32.47 3.15 28.21
C ALA A 495 -32.00 2.21 27.07
N SER A 496 -32.18 2.59 25.80
CA SER A 496 -31.64 1.82 24.68
C SER A 496 -30.11 1.86 24.63
N MET A 497 -29.49 3.02 24.88
CA MET A 497 -28.03 3.17 24.86
C MET A 497 -27.37 2.41 25.99
N GLY A 498 -27.95 2.43 27.19
CA GLY A 498 -27.47 1.61 28.32
C GLY A 498 -27.52 0.10 28.01
N ARG A 499 -28.63 -0.39 27.43
CA ARG A 499 -28.75 -1.80 27.04
C ARG A 499 -27.80 -2.19 25.90
N MET A 500 -27.60 -1.32 24.91
CA MET A 500 -26.60 -1.51 23.86
C MET A 500 -25.20 -1.64 24.48
N ALA A 501 -24.79 -0.65 25.27
CA ALA A 501 -23.46 -0.62 25.89
C ALA A 501 -23.21 -1.87 26.75
N TYR A 502 -24.17 -2.24 27.61
CA TYR A 502 -24.05 -3.43 28.45
C TYR A 502 -23.83 -4.70 27.61
N GLY A 503 -24.68 -4.94 26.60
CA GLY A 503 -24.57 -6.13 25.74
C GLY A 503 -23.25 -6.18 24.97
N ILE A 504 -22.80 -5.04 24.44
CA ILE A 504 -21.51 -4.95 23.73
C ILE A 504 -20.34 -5.23 24.67
N ILE A 505 -20.35 -4.65 25.88
CA ILE A 505 -19.27 -4.84 26.86
C ILE A 505 -19.19 -6.29 27.32
N CYS A 506 -20.32 -6.96 27.57
CA CYS A 506 -20.33 -8.40 27.89
C CYS A 506 -19.71 -9.23 26.76
N PHE A 507 -20.09 -8.95 25.51
CA PHE A 507 -19.50 -9.61 24.34
C PHE A 507 -18.00 -9.33 24.23
N ALA A 508 -17.59 -8.07 24.35
CA ALA A 508 -16.19 -7.65 24.26
C ALA A 508 -15.34 -8.31 25.35
N MET A 509 -15.84 -8.37 26.59
CA MET A 509 -15.16 -9.01 27.71
C MET A 509 -14.97 -10.51 27.46
N LEU A 510 -16.01 -11.22 27.01
CA LEU A 510 -15.93 -12.65 26.72
C LEU A 510 -14.86 -12.95 25.65
N PHE A 511 -14.94 -12.27 24.50
CA PHE A 511 -14.02 -12.51 23.39
C PHE A 511 -12.59 -12.06 23.70
N SER A 512 -12.42 -10.95 24.43
CA SER A 512 -11.09 -10.52 24.88
C SER A 512 -10.49 -11.52 25.85
N PHE A 513 -11.26 -11.99 26.84
CA PHE A 513 -10.80 -12.99 27.81
C PHE A 513 -10.39 -14.31 27.13
N VAL A 514 -11.27 -14.88 26.30
CA VAL A 514 -10.97 -16.12 25.55
C VAL A 514 -9.77 -15.89 24.63
N GLY A 515 -9.72 -14.76 23.94
CA GLY A 515 -8.58 -14.37 23.10
C GLY A 515 -7.27 -14.35 23.88
N THR A 516 -7.23 -13.67 25.03
CA THR A 516 -6.07 -13.60 25.93
C THR A 516 -5.61 -14.99 26.38
N VAL A 517 -6.54 -15.87 26.78
CA VAL A 517 -6.20 -17.26 27.15
C VAL A 517 -5.60 -18.04 25.98
N LEU A 518 -6.21 -17.96 24.79
CA LEU A 518 -5.69 -18.60 23.58
C LEU A 518 -4.29 -18.07 23.20
N GLY A 519 -4.02 -16.80 23.44
CA GLY A 519 -2.71 -16.19 23.20
C GLY A 519 -1.63 -16.75 24.12
N GLY A 520 -1.96 -17.00 25.38
CA GLY A 520 -1.07 -17.68 26.32
C GLY A 520 -0.70 -19.09 25.85
N ILE A 521 -1.68 -19.86 25.35
CA ILE A 521 -1.45 -21.22 24.82
C ILE A 521 -0.59 -21.17 23.55
N TRP A 522 -0.88 -20.25 22.63
CA TRP A 522 -0.06 -20.07 21.44
C TRP A 522 1.39 -19.74 21.79
N ALA A 523 1.59 -18.89 22.81
CA ALA A 523 2.92 -18.53 23.26
C ALA A 523 3.68 -19.72 23.85
N ASP A 524 3.02 -20.54 24.67
CA ASP A 524 3.59 -21.77 25.21
C ASP A 524 4.03 -22.74 24.11
N GLN A 525 3.21 -22.92 23.07
CA GLN A 525 3.58 -23.78 21.94
C GLN A 525 4.73 -23.24 21.09
N SER A 526 4.87 -21.91 20.99
CA SER A 526 5.84 -21.28 20.10
C SER A 526 7.20 -21.06 20.79
N TRP A 527 7.18 -20.70 22.08
CA TRP A 527 8.37 -20.31 22.85
C TRP A 527 8.64 -21.21 24.08
N GLY A 528 7.80 -22.23 24.33
CA GLY A 528 7.95 -23.12 25.48
C GLY A 528 7.58 -22.49 26.83
N ARG A 529 6.95 -21.31 26.81
CA ARG A 529 6.45 -20.62 28.01
C ARG A 529 5.27 -19.70 27.68
N PHE A 530 4.34 -19.59 28.64
CA PHE A 530 3.27 -18.61 28.56
C PHE A 530 3.82 -17.18 28.46
N TRP A 531 3.20 -16.38 27.58
CA TRP A 531 3.51 -14.96 27.37
C TRP A 531 4.96 -14.67 26.94
N GLY A 532 5.65 -15.63 26.31
CA GLY A 532 6.87 -15.35 25.56
C GLY A 532 6.58 -14.51 24.30
N TRP A 533 7.52 -13.65 23.91
CA TRP A 533 7.44 -12.83 22.68
C TRP A 533 8.82 -12.59 22.05
N ASP A 534 9.82 -13.37 22.47
CA ASP A 534 11.23 -13.26 22.11
C ASP A 534 11.56 -13.60 20.65
#